data_AF-A0A1M6MPL5-F1
#
_entry.id   AF-A0A1M6MPL5-F1
#
_cell.length_a   1.000
_cell.length_b   1.000
_cell.length_c   1.000
_cell.angle_alpha   90.00
_cell.angle_beta   90.00
_cell.angle_gamma   90.00
#
_symmetry.space_group_name_H-M   'P 1'
#
loop_
_entity.id
_entity.type
_entity.pdbx_description
1 polymer ?
#
loop_
_entity_poly.entity_id
_entity_poly.type
_entity_poly.pdbx_seq_one_letter_code
_entity_poly.pdbx_strand_id
1 'polypeptide(L)'
;MRYLYAFSLLLALGLGRPVHAQQPFERYGVKVKVATLSNGRFQEFFTNDSLRRIGSVVYDTRLRRVAYLLPPDSLVGHAKPDITSRWMSPDPLAEKFMYISPYAYGNNNPVRYMDPDGREIIDTKGNPVSVHINKNGSVTLGSNATADTRRVVKAMAMTPTGRARIDAINKSDIGIIFYVNDKEAPTGKKIVLGSTTPPRDPNSGIEGKEQKAISIYTDNIEKATAGETKDKTLKGLTMEQAIGAVASHESVHGVDKQQIALETSKPTPTETVREKKPDAVESQVANDIRKGRR
;
A
#
# COMPACT_ATOMS: atom_id res chain seq x y z
N MET A 1 -16.70 -76.63 -14.88
CA MET A 1 -17.36 -77.15 -13.66
C MET A 1 -16.49 -76.80 -12.46
N ARG A 2 -17.12 -76.18 -11.47
CA ARG A 2 -16.66 -75.72 -10.14
C ARG A 2 -15.65 -76.63 -9.43
N TYR A 3 -14.71 -76.03 -8.68
CA TYR A 3 -14.35 -76.26 -7.25
C TYR A 3 -13.28 -75.20 -6.89
N LEU A 4 -13.13 -74.65 -5.68
CA LEU A 4 -13.99 -74.25 -4.57
C LEU A 4 -13.05 -73.46 -3.62
N TYR A 5 -13.60 -72.47 -2.93
CA TYR A 5 -13.00 -71.56 -1.95
C TYR A 5 -12.06 -72.18 -0.89
N ALA A 6 -10.90 -71.55 -0.68
CA ALA A 6 -10.09 -71.46 0.55
C ALA A 6 -8.92 -70.49 0.20
N PHE A 7 -8.51 -69.45 0.93
CA PHE A 7 -8.45 -69.24 2.37
C PHE A 7 -8.15 -67.73 2.55
N SER A 8 -8.98 -67.04 3.34
CA SER A 8 -8.58 -66.15 4.44
C SER A 8 -7.44 -65.13 4.26
N LEU A 9 -7.77 -63.86 4.51
CA LEU A 9 -6.89 -62.82 5.07
C LEU A 9 -5.58 -62.49 4.33
N LEU A 10 -5.66 -61.50 3.43
CA LEU A 10 -4.54 -60.58 3.20
C LEU A 10 -5.06 -59.13 3.06
N LEU A 11 -6.04 -58.81 3.90
CA LEU A 11 -6.40 -57.43 4.22
C LEU A 11 -5.56 -57.04 5.45
N ALA A 12 -4.86 -55.91 5.37
CA ALA A 12 -4.12 -55.24 6.44
C ALA A 12 -2.66 -55.68 6.72
N LEU A 13 -1.78 -55.57 5.72
CA LEU A 13 -0.37 -55.21 5.96
C LEU A 13 0.10 -54.13 4.98
N GLY A 14 -0.73 -53.10 4.81
CA GLY A 14 -0.21 -51.78 4.46
C GLY A 14 0.51 -51.24 5.70
N LEU A 15 1.74 -51.70 5.95
CA LEU A 15 2.63 -51.09 6.94
C LEU A 15 2.68 -49.60 6.62
N GLY A 16 1.95 -48.80 7.39
CA GLY A 16 2.14 -47.35 7.42
C GLY A 16 3.61 -47.14 7.73
N ARG A 17 4.40 -46.77 6.71
CA ARG A 17 5.80 -46.40 6.93
C ARG A 17 5.76 -45.27 7.97
N PRO A 18 6.43 -45.41 9.13
CA PRO A 18 6.52 -44.30 10.05
C PRO A 18 7.22 -43.17 9.30
N VAL A 19 6.48 -42.10 9.05
CA VAL A 19 7.00 -40.88 8.45
C VAL A 19 7.82 -40.21 9.55
N HIS A 20 9.11 -40.53 9.64
CA HIS A 20 9.98 -39.88 10.61
C HIS A 20 10.37 -38.49 10.10
N ALA A 21 10.40 -37.51 11.00
CA ALA A 21 10.93 -36.18 10.72
C ALA A 21 12.36 -36.29 10.14
N GLN A 22 12.60 -35.62 9.01
CA GLN A 22 13.91 -35.57 8.37
C GLN A 22 14.96 -35.08 9.39
N GLN A 23 16.13 -35.71 9.46
CA GLN A 23 17.24 -35.33 10.35
C GLN A 23 18.28 -34.53 9.56
N PRO A 24 18.14 -33.19 9.43
CA PRO A 24 18.98 -32.38 8.55
C PRO A 24 20.49 -32.41 8.90
N PHE A 25 20.85 -32.87 10.09
CA PHE A 25 22.24 -32.95 10.57
C PHE A 25 22.82 -34.38 10.52
N GLU A 26 22.08 -35.36 9.98
CA GLU A 26 22.52 -36.76 9.91
C GLU A 26 23.82 -36.93 9.11
N ARG A 27 24.00 -36.15 8.03
CA ARG A 27 25.24 -36.09 7.24
C ARG A 27 26.48 -35.63 8.01
N TYR A 28 26.29 -35.00 9.17
CA TYR A 28 27.36 -34.53 10.04
C TYR A 28 27.52 -35.42 11.28
N GLY A 29 26.82 -36.55 11.35
CA GLY A 29 26.89 -37.51 12.46
C GLY A 29 26.21 -37.03 13.74
N VAL A 30 25.45 -35.94 13.70
CA VAL A 30 24.84 -35.31 14.86
C VAL A 30 23.34 -35.62 14.87
N LYS A 31 22.88 -36.34 15.91
CA LYS A 31 21.45 -36.57 16.16
C LYS A 31 20.90 -35.49 17.09
N VAL A 32 19.98 -34.68 16.59
CA VAL A 32 19.28 -33.65 17.36
C VAL A 32 17.78 -33.90 17.35
N LYS A 33 17.10 -33.47 18.41
CA LYS A 33 15.64 -33.45 18.46
C LYS A 33 15.14 -32.34 17.53
N VAL A 34 14.66 -32.72 16.35
CA VAL A 34 14.14 -31.77 15.35
C VAL A 34 12.73 -31.35 15.74
N ALA A 35 12.56 -30.11 16.15
CA ALA A 35 11.23 -29.53 16.34
C ALA A 35 10.58 -29.37 14.96
N THR A 36 9.43 -30.01 14.78
CA THR A 36 8.61 -29.96 13.56
C THR A 36 7.22 -29.50 13.96
N LEU A 37 6.52 -28.80 13.08
CA LEU A 37 5.18 -28.24 13.37
C LEU A 37 4.19 -29.36 13.75
N SER A 38 4.38 -30.54 13.15
CA SER A 38 3.59 -31.74 13.34
C SER A 38 4.16 -32.73 14.35
N ASN A 39 5.26 -32.40 15.04
CA ASN A 39 6.02 -33.33 15.89
C ASN A 39 6.34 -34.67 15.17
N GLY A 40 6.66 -34.59 13.88
CA GLY A 40 7.05 -35.74 13.05
C GLY A 40 5.87 -36.60 12.61
N ARG A 41 4.63 -36.09 12.63
CA ARG A 41 3.46 -36.82 12.10
C ARG A 41 3.32 -36.70 10.58
N PHE A 42 3.87 -35.63 9.99
CA PHE A 42 3.84 -35.39 8.55
C PHE A 42 5.25 -35.09 8.01
N GLN A 43 5.48 -35.40 6.73
CA GLN A 43 6.73 -35.04 6.07
C GLN A 43 6.70 -33.53 5.78
N GLU A 44 7.49 -32.77 6.53
CA GLU A 44 7.58 -31.32 6.37
C GLU A 44 8.67 -30.98 5.35
N PHE A 45 8.29 -30.29 4.28
CA PHE A 45 9.20 -29.80 3.26
C PHE A 45 9.58 -28.35 3.55
N PHE A 46 10.83 -28.13 3.93
CA PHE A 46 11.42 -26.80 4.00
C PHE A 46 12.12 -26.51 2.67
N THR A 47 11.55 -25.66 1.83
CA THR A 47 12.22 -25.17 0.61
C THR A 47 13.27 -24.13 0.98
N ASN A 48 14.20 -24.47 1.88
CA ASN A 48 15.35 -23.63 2.18
C ASN A 48 16.46 -23.86 1.15
N ASP A 49 16.09 -23.75 -0.12
CA ASP A 49 17.07 -23.66 -1.19
C ASP A 49 17.83 -22.34 -1.06
N SER A 50 19.16 -22.40 -1.06
CA SER A 50 20.03 -21.23 -0.99
C SER A 50 19.79 -20.31 -2.20
N LEU A 51 19.35 -20.89 -3.32
CA LEU A 51 18.97 -20.17 -4.52
C LEU A 51 17.50 -19.75 -4.46
N ARG A 52 17.25 -18.45 -4.60
CA ARG A 52 15.93 -17.84 -4.72
C ARG A 52 15.79 -17.21 -6.09
N ARG A 53 14.68 -17.50 -6.78
CA ARG A 53 14.32 -16.83 -8.01
C ARG A 53 13.58 -15.54 -7.70
N ILE A 54 14.01 -14.44 -8.31
CA ILE A 54 13.35 -13.14 -8.31
C ILE A 54 13.35 -12.67 -9.76
N GLY A 55 12.20 -12.75 -10.44
CA GLY A 55 12.16 -12.38 -11.85
C GLY A 55 12.93 -13.37 -12.75
N SER A 56 13.79 -12.79 -13.58
CA SER A 56 14.82 -13.49 -14.38
C SER A 56 16.13 -13.70 -13.62
N VAL A 57 16.23 -13.28 -12.36
CA VAL A 57 17.46 -13.39 -11.56
C VAL A 57 17.36 -14.56 -10.59
N VAL A 58 18.39 -15.39 -10.54
CA VAL A 58 18.57 -16.38 -9.48
C VAL A 58 19.62 -15.86 -8.51
N TYR A 59 19.22 -15.65 -7.26
CA TYR A 59 20.02 -15.06 -6.20
C TYR A 59 20.40 -16.11 -5.15
N ASP A 60 21.68 -16.20 -4.82
CA ASP A 60 22.16 -17.01 -3.70
C ASP A 60 22.03 -16.21 -2.40
N THR A 61 21.04 -16.56 -1.58
CA THR A 61 20.75 -15.93 -0.29
C THR A 61 21.83 -16.14 0.77
N ARG A 62 22.65 -17.19 0.63
CA ARG A 62 23.75 -17.49 1.56
C ARG A 62 25.01 -16.70 1.21
N LEU A 63 25.35 -16.65 -0.07
CA LEU A 63 26.54 -15.93 -0.57
C LEU A 63 26.26 -14.46 -0.90
N ARG A 64 25.00 -14.04 -0.80
CA ARG A 64 24.51 -12.67 -1.09
C ARG A 64 24.91 -12.17 -2.48
N ARG A 65 24.85 -13.03 -3.49
CA ARG A 65 25.24 -12.69 -4.87
C ARG A 65 24.26 -13.24 -5.89
N VAL A 66 24.21 -12.59 -7.05
CA VAL A 66 23.53 -13.15 -8.23
C VAL A 66 24.27 -14.41 -8.65
N ALA A 67 23.58 -15.54 -8.68
CA ALA A 67 24.13 -16.80 -9.14
C ALA A 67 24.15 -16.83 -10.67
N TYR A 68 23.01 -16.58 -11.30
CA TYR A 68 22.87 -16.50 -12.76
C TYR A 68 21.57 -15.78 -13.16
N LEU A 69 21.52 -15.33 -14.41
CA LEU A 69 20.32 -14.83 -15.07
C LEU A 69 19.68 -15.96 -15.89
N LEU A 70 18.35 -16.06 -15.84
CA LEU A 70 17.60 -17.00 -16.67
C LEU A 70 17.63 -16.56 -18.13
N PRO A 71 17.63 -17.51 -19.09
CA PRO A 71 17.50 -17.19 -20.51
C PRO A 71 16.20 -16.42 -20.78
N PRO A 72 16.21 -15.46 -21.73
CA PRO A 72 15.04 -14.63 -22.07
C PRO A 72 13.77 -15.43 -22.38
N ASP A 73 13.92 -16.65 -22.93
CA ASP A 73 12.83 -17.48 -23.45
C ASP A 73 12.55 -18.74 -22.61
N SER A 74 13.05 -18.80 -21.38
CA SER A 74 12.78 -19.95 -20.52
C SER A 74 11.34 -19.90 -20.01
N LEU A 75 10.44 -20.59 -20.72
CA LEU A 75 8.99 -20.73 -20.45
C LEU A 75 8.65 -21.50 -19.15
N VAL A 76 9.51 -21.44 -18.13
CA VAL A 76 9.31 -22.16 -16.87
C VAL A 76 8.55 -21.27 -15.88
N GLY A 77 7.25 -21.57 -15.73
CA GLY A 77 6.35 -20.95 -14.76
C GLY A 77 5.63 -19.74 -15.36
N HIS A 78 4.42 -19.99 -15.85
CA HIS A 78 3.48 -19.04 -16.45
C HIS A 78 3.48 -17.66 -15.80
N ALA A 79 3.21 -16.64 -16.64
CA ALA A 79 2.94 -15.24 -16.37
C ALA A 79 2.25 -14.95 -15.02
N LYS A 80 3.02 -15.07 -13.96
CA LYS A 80 2.63 -14.66 -12.61
C LYS A 80 3.48 -13.44 -12.28
N PRO A 81 2.87 -12.35 -11.76
CA PRO A 81 3.56 -11.08 -11.58
C PRO A 81 4.77 -11.15 -10.64
N ASP A 82 4.76 -12.07 -9.67
CA ASP A 82 5.89 -12.39 -8.78
C ASP A 82 7.10 -12.98 -9.53
N ILE A 83 6.87 -13.64 -10.67
CA ILE A 83 7.90 -14.27 -11.49
C ILE A 83 8.36 -13.35 -12.63
N THR A 84 7.49 -12.50 -13.17
CA THR A 84 7.84 -11.61 -14.29
C THR A 84 8.37 -10.26 -13.80
N SER A 85 8.09 -9.89 -12.55
CA SER A 85 8.38 -8.55 -12.00
C SER A 85 7.79 -7.43 -12.88
N ARG A 86 6.65 -7.71 -13.49
CA ARG A 86 5.89 -6.86 -14.42
C ARG A 86 4.43 -6.87 -14.00
N TRP A 87 3.71 -5.81 -14.34
CA TRP A 87 2.25 -5.83 -14.25
C TRP A 87 1.66 -6.82 -15.27
N MET A 88 0.55 -7.45 -14.91
CA MET A 88 -0.16 -8.41 -15.78
C MET A 88 -1.13 -7.73 -16.74
N SER A 89 -1.53 -6.51 -16.41
CA SER A 89 -2.37 -5.63 -17.22
C SER A 89 -1.63 -4.33 -17.48
N PRO A 90 -1.93 -3.62 -18.59
CA PRO A 90 -1.43 -2.27 -18.82
C PRO A 90 -1.78 -1.33 -17.66
N ASP A 91 -0.84 -0.46 -17.28
CA ASP A 91 -1.07 0.66 -16.38
C ASP A 91 -2.21 1.55 -16.94
N PRO A 92 -3.29 1.80 -16.18
CA PRO A 92 -4.38 2.71 -16.57
C PRO A 92 -3.94 4.15 -16.87
N LEU A 93 -2.76 4.56 -16.41
CA LEU A 93 -2.13 5.86 -16.60
C LEU A 93 -0.91 5.79 -17.53
N ALA A 94 -0.75 4.72 -18.32
CA ALA A 94 0.35 4.58 -19.27
C ALA A 94 0.52 5.78 -20.22
N GLU A 95 -0.57 6.48 -20.56
CA GLU A 95 -0.54 7.69 -21.40
C GLU A 95 0.26 8.85 -20.76
N LYS A 96 0.35 8.91 -19.43
CA LYS A 96 1.20 9.89 -18.73
C LYS A 96 2.69 9.54 -18.81
N PHE A 97 3.00 8.28 -19.12
CA PHE A 97 4.35 7.71 -19.11
C PHE A 97 4.71 7.07 -20.45
N MET A 98 4.47 7.76 -21.57
CA MET A 98 4.69 7.23 -22.94
C MET A 98 6.11 6.72 -23.22
N TYR A 99 7.10 7.14 -22.42
CA TYR A 99 8.50 6.72 -22.53
C TYR A 99 8.82 5.44 -21.72
N ILE A 100 7.85 4.89 -20.99
CA ILE A 100 7.98 3.68 -20.17
C ILE A 100 7.00 2.63 -20.72
N SER A 101 7.39 1.35 -20.68
CA SER A 101 6.45 0.27 -21.02
C SER A 101 5.25 0.27 -20.06
N PRO A 102 4.00 0.09 -20.55
CA PRO A 102 2.79 0.06 -19.71
C PRO A 102 2.75 -1.11 -18.71
N TYR A 103 3.72 -2.01 -18.75
CA TYR A 103 3.84 -3.15 -17.84
C TYR A 103 5.05 -3.02 -16.89
N ALA A 104 5.80 -1.92 -16.96
CA ALA A 104 7.03 -1.76 -16.18
C ALA A 104 6.73 -1.43 -14.72
N TYR A 105 7.25 -2.26 -13.81
CA TYR A 105 7.23 -1.97 -12.38
C TYR A 105 8.35 -0.99 -12.02
N GLY A 106 8.03 0.07 -11.26
CA GLY A 106 9.02 1.00 -10.68
C GLY A 106 10.01 1.58 -11.71
N ASN A 107 9.55 1.93 -12.92
CA ASN A 107 10.37 2.42 -14.02
C ASN A 107 11.61 1.54 -14.33
N ASN A 108 11.48 0.21 -14.21
CA ASN A 108 12.58 -0.76 -14.33
C ASN A 108 13.75 -0.53 -13.34
N ASN A 109 13.57 0.28 -12.30
CA ASN A 109 14.56 0.50 -11.26
C ASN A 109 13.91 0.30 -9.88
N PRO A 110 13.58 -0.95 -9.50
CA PRO A 110 12.92 -1.27 -8.23
C PRO A 110 13.80 -1.05 -7.00
N VAL A 111 15.09 -0.71 -7.19
CA VAL A 111 16.01 -0.31 -6.13
C VAL A 111 15.86 1.16 -5.77
N ARG A 112 15.36 1.98 -6.70
CA ARG A 112 15.10 3.40 -6.51
C ARG A 112 13.62 3.73 -6.50
N TYR A 113 12.76 2.96 -7.17
CA TYR A 113 11.34 3.26 -7.26
C TYR A 113 10.43 2.10 -6.90
N MET A 114 9.33 2.40 -6.24
CA MET A 114 8.23 1.48 -5.93
C MET A 114 7.00 1.95 -6.69
N ASP A 115 6.18 1.00 -7.14
CA ASP A 115 4.89 1.27 -7.78
C ASP A 115 3.84 0.40 -7.08
N PRO A 116 3.20 0.90 -6.01
CA PRO A 116 2.38 0.07 -5.13
C PRO A 116 1.09 -0.46 -5.77
N ASP A 117 0.50 0.32 -6.68
CA ASP A 117 -0.83 0.09 -7.24
C ASP A 117 -0.86 0.09 -8.79
N GLY A 118 0.31 0.25 -9.43
CA GLY A 118 0.45 0.20 -10.88
C GLY A 118 0.05 1.50 -11.55
N ARG A 119 0.18 2.63 -10.86
CA ARG A 119 -0.27 3.96 -11.30
C ARG A 119 0.75 5.07 -11.03
N GLU A 120 1.69 4.89 -10.09
CA GLU A 120 2.67 5.91 -9.74
C GLU A 120 4.04 5.32 -9.34
N ILE A 121 5.11 5.98 -9.79
CA ILE A 121 6.50 5.63 -9.48
C ILE A 121 6.97 6.52 -8.31
N ILE A 122 7.07 5.96 -7.10
CA ILE A 122 7.55 6.65 -5.88
C ILE A 122 8.98 6.22 -5.51
N ASP A 123 9.77 7.01 -4.78
CA ASP A 123 11.13 6.59 -4.35
C ASP A 123 11.06 5.49 -3.26
N THR A 124 11.79 4.39 -3.47
CA THR A 124 11.96 3.22 -2.58
C THR A 124 12.30 3.51 -1.13
N LYS A 125 12.82 4.70 -0.82
CA LYS A 125 13.23 5.04 0.55
C LYS A 125 12.12 5.64 1.40
N GLY A 126 10.93 5.90 0.86
CA GLY A 126 9.82 6.48 1.64
C GLY A 126 10.17 7.84 2.27
N ASN A 127 11.19 8.53 1.75
CA ASN A 127 11.58 9.84 2.26
C ASN A 127 10.44 10.81 1.95
N PRO A 128 9.89 11.51 2.96
CA PRO A 128 8.80 12.45 2.73
C PRO A 128 9.21 13.46 1.68
N VAL A 129 8.26 13.83 0.81
CA VAL A 129 8.43 14.98 -0.06
C VAL A 129 8.71 16.18 0.84
N SER A 130 9.90 16.77 0.73
CA SER A 130 10.23 17.95 1.52
C SER A 130 9.36 19.11 1.03
N VAL A 131 8.45 19.55 1.90
CA VAL A 131 7.56 20.67 1.63
C VAL A 131 8.04 21.88 2.41
N HIS A 132 8.54 22.91 1.73
CA HIS A 132 8.93 24.17 2.37
C HIS A 132 7.89 25.25 2.11
N ILE A 133 7.30 25.80 3.16
CA ILE A 133 6.37 26.93 3.07
C ILE A 133 7.18 28.22 3.15
N ASN A 134 7.17 29.01 2.07
CA ASN A 134 7.84 30.30 2.00
C ASN A 134 7.08 31.35 2.82
N LYS A 135 7.77 32.43 3.24
CA LYS A 135 7.17 33.53 4.03
C LYS A 135 5.97 34.21 3.36
N ASN A 136 5.87 34.14 2.03
CA ASN A 136 4.75 34.66 1.24
C ASN A 136 3.59 33.66 1.08
N GLY A 137 3.65 32.49 1.72
CA GLY A 137 2.62 31.45 1.67
C GLY A 137 2.71 30.53 0.45
N SER A 138 3.65 30.73 -0.47
CA SER A 138 3.91 29.77 -1.56
C SER A 138 4.67 28.56 -1.03
N VAL A 139 4.60 27.44 -1.75
CA VAL A 139 5.23 26.19 -1.33
C VAL A 139 6.25 25.71 -2.35
N THR A 140 7.45 25.40 -1.86
CA THR A 140 8.52 24.75 -2.62
C THR A 140 8.54 23.27 -2.27
N LEU A 141 8.51 22.42 -3.29
CA LEU A 141 8.47 20.97 -3.14
C LEU A 141 9.79 20.35 -3.59
N GLY A 142 10.25 19.32 -2.88
CA GLY A 142 11.37 18.49 -3.29
C GLY A 142 11.17 17.92 -4.70
N SER A 143 12.28 17.67 -5.41
CA SER A 143 12.25 17.11 -6.77
C SER A 143 11.59 15.73 -6.85
N ASN A 144 11.48 15.03 -5.70
CA ASN A 144 10.82 13.75 -5.55
C ASN A 144 9.28 13.83 -5.38
N ALA A 145 8.67 15.02 -5.36
CA ALA A 145 7.21 15.14 -5.30
C ALA A 145 6.55 14.50 -6.53
N THR A 146 5.43 13.80 -6.36
CA THR A 146 4.59 13.35 -7.48
C THR A 146 3.78 14.51 -8.06
N ALA A 147 3.16 14.34 -9.23
CA ALA A 147 2.27 15.35 -9.80
C ALA A 147 1.06 15.58 -8.88
N ASP A 148 0.51 14.50 -8.32
CA ASP A 148 -0.62 14.53 -7.39
C ASP A 148 -0.24 15.22 -6.08
N THR A 149 0.91 14.85 -5.49
CA THR A 149 1.43 15.55 -4.31
C THR A 149 1.62 17.04 -4.57
N ARG A 150 2.16 17.41 -5.74
CA ARG A 150 2.30 18.83 -6.13
C ARG A 150 0.97 19.55 -6.18
N ARG A 151 -0.04 18.93 -6.79
CA ARG A 151 -1.38 19.50 -6.91
C ARG A 151 -2.02 19.69 -5.54
N VAL A 152 -2.07 18.63 -4.74
CA VAL A 152 -2.73 18.62 -3.43
C VAL A 152 -2.05 19.59 -2.46
N VAL A 153 -0.71 19.58 -2.39
CA VAL A 153 0.01 20.49 -1.48
C VAL A 153 -0.18 21.95 -1.88
N LYS A 154 -0.17 22.27 -3.19
CA LYS A 154 -0.46 23.63 -3.66
C LYS A 154 -1.88 24.06 -3.30
N ALA A 155 -2.85 23.15 -3.47
CA ALA A 155 -4.25 23.38 -3.10
C ALA A 155 -4.42 23.63 -1.59
N MET A 156 -3.82 22.80 -0.73
CA MET A 156 -3.81 23.01 0.73
C MET A 156 -3.14 24.34 1.10
N ALA A 157 -2.05 24.69 0.42
CA ALA A 157 -1.28 25.91 0.70
C ALA A 157 -2.02 27.22 0.40
N MET A 158 -3.15 27.16 -0.31
CA MET A 158 -4.00 28.34 -0.60
C MET A 158 -4.55 28.98 0.68
N THR A 159 -4.61 28.25 1.80
CA THR A 159 -5.20 28.72 3.05
C THR A 159 -4.24 28.63 4.24
N PRO A 160 -4.38 29.50 5.25
CA PRO A 160 -3.66 29.36 6.52
C PRO A 160 -3.88 27.99 7.17
N THR A 161 -5.11 27.49 7.19
CA THR A 161 -5.44 26.20 7.79
C THR A 161 -4.80 25.04 7.04
N GLY A 162 -4.85 25.03 5.71
CA GLY A 162 -4.19 23.99 4.91
C GLY A 162 -2.66 24.04 5.03
N ARG A 163 -2.05 25.23 5.13
CA ARG A 163 -0.61 25.37 5.47
C ARG A 163 -0.27 24.77 6.83
N ALA A 164 -1.10 25.00 7.85
CA ALA A 164 -0.89 24.37 9.17
C ALA A 164 -1.00 22.83 9.11
N ARG A 165 -1.85 22.29 8.23
CA ARG A 165 -1.94 20.84 8.00
C ARG A 165 -0.71 20.28 7.28
N ILE A 166 -0.17 20.99 6.29
CA ILE A 166 1.11 20.64 5.66
C ILE A 166 2.23 20.58 6.70
N ASP A 167 2.31 21.58 7.59
CA ASP A 167 3.29 21.58 8.68
C ASP A 167 3.11 20.41 9.64
N ALA A 168 1.86 20.01 9.92
CA ALA A 168 1.58 18.82 10.73
C ALA A 168 2.06 17.53 10.04
N ILE A 169 1.88 17.41 8.73
CA ILE A 169 2.38 16.28 7.93
C ILE A 169 3.91 16.24 7.97
N ASN A 170 4.57 17.37 7.72
CA ASN A 170 6.03 17.46 7.73
C ASN A 170 6.67 17.10 9.09
N LYS A 171 5.98 17.41 10.19
CA LYS A 171 6.43 17.11 11.56
C LYS A 171 6.08 15.68 12.01
N SER A 172 5.27 14.97 11.23
CA SER A 172 4.80 13.63 11.59
C SER A 172 5.87 12.57 11.39
N ASP A 173 5.83 11.55 12.24
CA ASP A 173 6.60 10.31 12.07
C ASP A 173 5.99 9.41 10.98
N ILE A 174 4.73 9.67 10.61
CA ILE A 174 3.96 8.98 9.56
C ILE A 174 4.14 9.73 8.23
N GLY A 175 4.62 9.04 7.20
CA GLY A 175 4.68 9.54 5.83
C GLY A 175 3.31 9.53 5.16
N ILE A 176 2.99 10.58 4.42
CA ILE A 176 1.73 10.69 3.66
C ILE A 176 2.02 10.65 2.17
N ILE A 177 1.25 9.83 1.44
CA ILE A 177 1.20 9.77 -0.01
C ILE A 177 -0.17 10.27 -0.46
N PHE A 178 -0.20 11.15 -1.46
CA PHE A 178 -1.45 11.68 -2.01
C PHE A 178 -1.75 11.06 -3.38
N TYR A 179 -2.99 10.64 -3.56
CA TYR A 179 -3.53 10.16 -4.83
C TYR A 179 -4.73 11.01 -5.24
N VAL A 180 -4.74 11.51 -6.47
CA VAL A 180 -5.88 12.21 -7.07
C VAL A 180 -6.53 11.27 -8.07
N ASN A 181 -7.76 10.86 -7.78
CA ASN A 181 -8.51 9.91 -8.58
C ASN A 181 -9.66 10.61 -9.31
N ASP A 182 -9.66 10.48 -10.63
CA ASP A 182 -10.70 11.01 -11.53
C ASP A 182 -11.93 10.09 -11.62
N LYS A 183 -12.16 9.25 -10.61
CA LYS A 183 -13.28 8.31 -10.56
C LYS A 183 -13.93 8.36 -9.19
N GLU A 184 -15.23 8.08 -9.15
CA GLU A 184 -15.95 7.91 -7.89
C GLU A 184 -15.29 6.86 -6.99
N ALA A 185 -15.35 7.11 -5.68
CA ALA A 185 -14.96 6.11 -4.69
C ALA A 185 -15.73 4.79 -4.93
N PRO A 186 -15.09 3.61 -4.80
CA PRO A 186 -15.73 2.32 -5.06
C PRO A 186 -16.86 1.94 -4.07
N THR A 187 -17.12 2.79 -3.06
CA THR A 187 -18.21 2.63 -2.10
C THR A 187 -19.53 3.14 -2.67
N GLY A 188 -20.42 2.20 -3.03
CA GLY A 188 -21.79 2.52 -3.45
C GLY A 188 -22.59 3.36 -2.44
N LYS A 189 -23.61 4.05 -2.95
CA LYS A 189 -24.61 4.94 -2.29
C LYS A 189 -24.11 6.13 -1.45
N LYS A 190 -22.93 6.11 -0.82
CA LYS A 190 -22.40 7.25 -0.05
C LYS A 190 -21.30 7.94 -0.85
N ILE A 191 -21.51 9.22 -1.17
CA ILE A 191 -20.50 10.05 -1.82
C ILE A 191 -19.37 10.29 -0.80
N VAL A 192 -18.17 9.82 -1.14
CA VAL A 192 -16.95 9.98 -0.35
C VAL A 192 -16.00 10.89 -1.13
N LEU A 193 -15.60 12.01 -0.55
CA LEU A 193 -14.77 13.02 -1.22
C LEU A 193 -13.28 12.71 -1.12
N GLY A 194 -12.87 12.12 0.00
CA GLY A 194 -11.52 11.64 0.25
C GLY A 194 -11.53 10.41 1.16
N SER A 195 -10.42 9.70 1.22
CA SER A 195 -10.22 8.63 2.19
C SER A 195 -8.77 8.51 2.60
N THR A 196 -8.55 8.10 3.84
CA THR A 196 -7.22 7.83 4.40
C THR A 196 -7.10 6.36 4.79
N THR A 197 -6.03 5.71 4.38
CA THR A 197 -5.78 4.32 4.78
C THR A 197 -5.51 4.21 6.28
N PRO A 198 -5.93 3.11 6.93
CA PRO A 198 -5.57 2.86 8.31
C PRO A 198 -4.04 2.74 8.48
N PRO A 199 -3.52 2.98 9.69
CA PRO A 199 -2.10 2.78 10.01
C PRO A 199 -1.67 1.34 9.68
N ARG A 200 -0.48 1.17 9.09
CA ARG A 200 0.07 -0.17 8.76
C ARG A 200 0.37 -0.93 10.04
N ASP A 201 0.10 -2.24 10.09
CA ASP A 201 0.46 -3.07 11.24
C ASP A 201 1.98 -3.01 11.49
N PRO A 202 2.43 -2.52 12.67
CA PRO A 202 3.85 -2.46 13.01
C PRO A 202 4.50 -3.85 13.06
N ASN A 203 3.73 -4.95 13.12
CA ASN A 203 4.23 -6.32 13.05
C ASN A 203 4.39 -6.86 11.62
N SER A 204 4.12 -6.05 10.59
CA SER A 204 4.23 -6.48 9.19
C SER A 204 5.66 -6.72 8.69
N GLY A 205 6.68 -6.48 9.54
CA GLY A 205 8.08 -6.81 9.27
C GLY A 205 8.76 -5.94 8.20
N ILE A 206 8.12 -4.85 7.75
CA ILE A 206 8.71 -3.88 6.83
C ILE A 206 9.41 -2.79 7.65
N GLU A 207 10.74 -2.75 7.60
CA GLU A 207 11.54 -1.64 8.13
C GLU A 207 11.29 -0.36 7.32
N GLY A 208 10.77 0.69 7.97
CA GLY A 208 10.53 2.01 7.37
C GLY A 208 9.63 2.89 8.25
N LYS A 209 9.57 4.20 7.97
CA LYS A 209 8.53 5.07 8.55
C LYS A 209 7.15 4.52 8.18
N GLU A 210 6.21 4.53 9.12
CA GLU A 210 4.82 4.19 8.84
C GLU A 210 4.29 5.10 7.74
N GLN A 211 3.58 4.56 6.74
CA GLN A 211 3.03 5.33 5.62
C GLN A 211 1.52 5.17 5.53
N LYS A 212 0.83 6.27 5.21
CA LYS A 212 -0.59 6.26 4.88
C LYS A 212 -0.83 6.93 3.54
N ALA A 213 -1.82 6.42 2.81
CA ALA A 213 -2.30 7.00 1.58
C ALA A 213 -3.55 7.83 1.83
N ILE A 214 -3.59 9.03 1.26
CA ILE A 214 -4.77 9.89 1.18
C ILE A 214 -5.21 9.90 -0.29
N SER A 215 -6.40 9.36 -0.54
CA SER A 215 -7.04 9.37 -1.86
C SER A 215 -8.09 10.47 -1.92
N ILE A 216 -8.07 11.26 -3.00
CA ILE A 216 -9.01 12.36 -3.25
C ILE A 216 -9.80 12.02 -4.52
N TYR A 217 -11.12 12.13 -4.49
CA TYR A 217 -12.00 11.73 -5.60
C TYR A 217 -12.60 12.97 -6.28
N THR A 218 -12.04 13.37 -7.42
CA THR A 218 -12.38 14.67 -8.04
C THR A 218 -13.82 14.72 -8.58
N ASP A 219 -14.36 13.62 -9.10
CA ASP A 219 -15.75 13.57 -9.59
C ASP A 219 -16.75 13.84 -8.46
N ASN A 220 -16.47 13.28 -7.28
CA ASN A 220 -17.30 13.48 -6.10
C ASN A 220 -17.15 14.91 -5.57
N ILE A 221 -15.95 15.49 -5.65
CA ILE A 221 -15.70 16.89 -5.31
C ILE A 221 -16.44 17.83 -6.25
N GLU A 222 -16.49 17.53 -7.55
CA GLU A 222 -17.25 18.34 -8.52
C GLU A 222 -18.72 18.45 -8.10
N LYS A 223 -19.36 17.32 -7.79
CA LYS A 223 -20.73 17.28 -7.24
C LYS A 223 -20.87 18.07 -5.94
N ALA A 224 -19.89 17.99 -5.05
CA ALA A 224 -19.91 18.75 -3.80
C ALA A 224 -19.81 20.27 -4.03
N THR A 225 -18.97 20.71 -4.96
CA THR A 225 -18.81 22.13 -5.32
C THR A 225 -20.03 22.69 -6.05
N ALA A 226 -20.71 21.87 -6.85
CA ALA A 226 -22.03 22.17 -7.45
C ALA A 226 -23.14 22.23 -6.40
N GLY A 227 -22.91 21.67 -5.21
CA GLY A 227 -23.87 21.62 -4.12
C GLY A 227 -24.91 20.53 -4.31
N GLU A 228 -24.54 19.40 -4.91
CA GLU A 228 -25.39 18.22 -5.08
C GLU A 228 -25.34 17.27 -3.87
N THR A 229 -24.31 17.40 -3.03
CA THR A 229 -24.14 16.65 -1.77
C THR A 229 -25.01 17.21 -0.64
N LYS A 230 -25.30 16.41 0.39
CA LYS A 230 -26.03 16.89 1.59
C LYS A 230 -25.26 18.00 2.31
N ASP A 231 -23.97 17.77 2.52
CA ASP A 231 -23.07 18.79 3.02
C ASP A 231 -22.87 19.87 1.94
N LYS A 232 -23.00 21.15 2.34
CA LYS A 232 -22.83 22.32 1.47
C LYS A 232 -21.54 23.09 1.78
N THR A 233 -20.67 22.56 2.64
CA THR A 233 -19.43 23.22 3.08
C THR A 233 -18.57 23.64 1.89
N LEU A 234 -18.46 22.81 0.85
CA LEU A 234 -17.66 23.07 -0.35
C LEU A 234 -18.41 23.76 -1.49
N LYS A 235 -19.71 24.03 -1.34
CA LYS A 235 -20.52 24.65 -2.40
C LYS A 235 -19.93 26.00 -2.82
N GLY A 236 -19.72 26.17 -4.14
CA GLY A 236 -19.20 27.39 -4.76
C GLY A 236 -17.68 27.59 -4.66
N LEU A 237 -16.94 26.60 -4.14
CA LEU A 237 -15.48 26.58 -4.23
C LEU A 237 -15.03 26.09 -5.62
N THR A 238 -13.84 26.48 -6.05
CA THR A 238 -13.20 25.88 -7.23
C THR A 238 -12.71 24.46 -6.93
N MET A 239 -12.42 23.66 -7.96
CA MET A 239 -11.87 22.31 -7.79
C MET A 239 -10.62 22.29 -6.89
N GLU A 240 -9.64 23.16 -7.15
CA GLU A 240 -8.41 23.21 -6.34
C GLU A 240 -8.67 23.68 -4.89
N GLN A 241 -9.60 24.61 -4.70
CA GLN A 241 -10.02 25.03 -3.36
C GLN A 241 -10.65 23.88 -2.56
N ALA A 242 -11.50 23.09 -3.21
CA ALA A 242 -12.16 21.95 -2.61
C ALA A 242 -11.19 20.78 -2.37
N ILE A 243 -10.26 20.51 -3.29
CA ILE A 243 -9.15 19.55 -3.08
C ILE A 243 -8.35 19.94 -1.83
N GLY A 244 -8.03 21.23 -1.66
CA GLY A 244 -7.31 21.71 -0.48
C GLY A 244 -8.07 21.50 0.83
N ALA A 245 -9.39 21.64 0.80
CA ALA A 245 -10.27 21.40 1.95
C ALA A 245 -10.34 19.90 2.31
N VAL A 246 -10.64 19.05 1.34
CA VAL A 246 -10.73 17.59 1.52
C VAL A 246 -9.37 17.01 1.94
N ALA A 247 -8.27 17.41 1.32
CA ALA A 247 -6.94 16.96 1.74
C ALA A 247 -6.59 17.39 3.18
N SER A 248 -7.04 18.57 3.59
CA SER A 248 -6.85 19.05 4.96
C SER A 248 -7.68 18.24 5.97
N HIS A 249 -8.90 17.87 5.62
CA HIS A 249 -9.74 16.92 6.37
C HIS A 249 -9.02 15.58 6.54
N GLU A 250 -8.65 14.93 5.43
CA GLU A 250 -8.02 13.62 5.43
C GLU A 250 -6.68 13.60 6.18
N SER A 251 -5.93 14.70 6.12
CA SER A 251 -4.68 14.81 6.87
C SER A 251 -4.88 14.68 8.39
N VAL A 252 -6.07 14.95 8.93
CA VAL A 252 -6.37 14.75 10.36
C VAL A 252 -6.36 13.26 10.68
N HIS A 253 -7.05 12.43 9.90
CA HIS A 253 -6.97 10.97 10.01
C HIS A 253 -5.55 10.44 9.77
N GLY A 254 -4.82 11.10 8.87
CA GLY A 254 -3.46 10.72 8.48
C GLY A 254 -2.45 10.87 9.61
N VAL A 255 -2.32 12.06 10.19
CA VAL A 255 -1.17 12.42 11.03
C VAL A 255 -1.50 12.94 12.44
N ASP A 256 -2.76 13.18 12.77
CA ASP A 256 -3.11 13.69 14.10
C ASP A 256 -3.11 12.56 15.15
N LYS A 257 -2.15 12.58 16.08
CA LYS A 257 -1.96 11.52 17.08
C LYS A 257 -3.20 11.29 17.95
N GLN A 258 -3.96 12.34 18.29
CA GLN A 258 -5.18 12.21 19.09
C GLN A 258 -6.30 11.59 18.28
N GLN A 259 -6.46 11.99 17.01
CA GLN A 259 -7.43 11.41 16.10
C GLN A 259 -7.15 9.91 15.87
N ILE A 260 -5.88 9.56 15.64
CA ILE A 260 -5.47 8.17 15.42
C ILE A 260 -5.73 7.32 16.68
N ALA A 261 -5.41 7.85 17.87
CA ALA A 261 -5.70 7.17 19.14
C ALA A 261 -7.21 6.98 19.36
N LEU A 262 -8.03 7.97 18.99
CA LEU A 262 -9.48 7.87 19.04
C LEU A 262 -10.01 6.77 18.11
N GLU A 263 -9.56 6.72 16.86
CA GLU A 263 -10.01 5.74 15.87
C GLU A 263 -9.59 4.31 16.18
N THR A 264 -8.48 4.14 16.90
CA THR A 264 -7.97 2.84 17.34
C THR A 264 -8.49 2.43 18.72
N SER A 265 -9.25 3.28 19.40
CA SER A 265 -9.80 3.00 20.72
C SER A 265 -10.87 1.91 20.70
N LYS A 266 -11.03 1.23 21.84
CA LYS A 266 -12.08 0.23 22.08
C LYS A 266 -12.94 0.69 23.27
N PRO A 267 -14.27 0.80 23.14
CA PRO A 267 -15.07 0.54 21.93
C PRO A 267 -14.78 1.55 20.81
N THR A 268 -14.96 1.11 19.56
CA THR A 268 -14.75 1.97 18.38
C THR A 268 -15.71 3.16 18.43
N PRO A 269 -15.23 4.39 18.21
CA PRO A 269 -16.08 5.58 18.21
C PRO A 269 -17.09 5.54 17.06
N THR A 270 -18.23 6.20 17.25
CA THR A 270 -19.22 6.38 16.17
C THR A 270 -18.66 7.28 15.08
N GLU A 271 -19.19 7.16 13.86
CA GLU A 271 -18.78 7.99 12.71
C GLU A 271 -18.88 9.49 13.02
N THR A 272 -19.96 9.93 13.66
CA THR A 272 -20.14 11.34 14.05
C THR A 272 -19.04 11.86 14.98
N VAL A 273 -18.52 11.01 15.87
CA VAL A 273 -17.42 11.38 16.78
C VAL A 273 -16.09 11.40 16.03
N ARG A 274 -15.88 10.43 15.12
CA ARG A 274 -14.70 10.34 14.27
C ARG A 274 -14.55 11.53 13.33
N GLU A 275 -15.63 11.93 12.66
CA GLU A 275 -15.59 12.99 11.64
C GLU A 275 -15.59 14.42 12.20
N LYS A 276 -15.94 14.61 13.48
CA LYS A 276 -16.11 15.95 14.09
C LYS A 276 -14.90 16.88 13.91
N LYS A 277 -13.68 16.38 14.16
CA LYS A 277 -12.44 17.18 14.07
C LYS A 277 -12.01 17.38 12.60
N PRO A 278 -11.96 16.34 11.75
CA PRO A 278 -11.77 16.48 10.31
C PRO A 278 -12.75 17.48 9.65
N ASP A 279 -14.06 17.37 9.93
CA ASP A 279 -15.11 18.26 9.39
C ASP A 279 -14.89 19.71 9.78
N ALA A 280 -14.45 19.95 11.03
CA ALA A 280 -14.13 21.29 11.50
C ALA A 280 -12.93 21.90 10.74
N VAL A 281 -11.93 21.08 10.41
CA VAL A 281 -10.77 21.51 9.60
C VAL A 281 -11.22 21.84 8.18
N GLU A 282 -12.05 21.00 7.55
CA GLU A 282 -12.61 21.26 6.21
C GLU A 282 -13.39 22.57 6.18
N SER A 283 -14.29 22.74 7.15
CA SER A 283 -15.11 23.95 7.31
C SER A 283 -14.24 25.19 7.49
N GLN A 284 -13.15 25.09 8.26
CA GLN A 284 -12.23 26.20 8.47
C GLN A 284 -11.47 26.56 7.18
N VAL A 285 -11.02 25.58 6.39
CA VAL A 285 -10.41 25.84 5.07
C VAL A 285 -11.39 26.56 4.14
N ALA A 286 -12.64 26.08 4.07
CA ALA A 286 -13.68 26.75 3.28
C ALA A 286 -13.94 28.19 3.74
N ASN A 287 -13.91 28.44 5.05
CA ASN A 287 -14.04 29.78 5.62
C ASN A 287 -12.84 30.69 5.31
N ASP A 288 -11.61 30.18 5.40
CA ASP A 288 -10.40 30.92 5.05
C ASP A 288 -10.46 31.39 3.59
N ILE A 289 -10.92 30.54 2.68
CA ILE A 289 -11.10 30.86 1.26
C ILE A 289 -12.15 31.96 1.06
N ARG A 290 -13.30 31.83 1.73
CA ARG A 290 -14.40 32.81 1.62
C ARG A 290 -14.02 34.16 2.20
N LYS A 291 -13.22 34.19 3.27
CA LYS A 291 -12.69 35.43 3.87
C LYS A 291 -11.68 36.13 2.96
N GLY A 292 -10.80 35.39 2.30
CA GLY A 292 -9.81 35.95 1.37
C GLY A 292 -10.38 36.49 0.05
N ARG A 293 -11.68 36.31 -0.21
CA ARG A 293 -12.41 36.86 -1.37
C ARG A 293 -13.05 38.23 -1.09
N ARG A 294 -13.12 38.65 0.18
CA ARG A 294 -13.64 39.97 0.59
C ARG A 294 -12.50 40.97 0.68
#